data_AF-A0A7V2U9R3-F1
#
_entry.id   AF-A0A7V2U9R3-F1
#
_cell.length_a   1.000
_cell.length_b   1.000
_cell.length_c   1.000
_cell.angle_alpha   90.00
_cell.angle_beta   90.00
_cell.angle_gamma   90.00
#
_symmetry.space_group_name_H-M   'P 1'
#
loop_
_entity.id
_entity.type
_entity.pdbx_description
1 polymer ?
#
loop_
_entity_poly.entity_id
_entity_poly.type
_entity_poly.pdbx_seq_one_letter_code
_entity_poly.pdbx_strand_id
1 'polypeptide(L)'
;MRAVWFSVALCALCVAAMAATVAVDASARHQTIIGWGGTAGKVDAPEGVREQVLDVLVNDLGLTGQRLEPPSGNRAEGRRWEFDNDDADPRHIRWEAFATEALDRRVAAAVAPFKKLVEARGEPYYLYVSPSFFDGGSSGSAPKWLLDNPDEYAEYAIACLLHLKKRHGIVANAWSVCNEAGNNNAFAPQVMARMIRALGPRLAAEGLPTKIQFSEGVNSGVTWRYIQAVKDDTEVWKHVGMLSYHLYGDRSKRPLIRDFAVERKLPTAQTEFMGTRVDDLYEDLTEGGVSYWEHYVLCGHGNQVPNGCYLAVRHDGTSFIRYGQYWRFRQIMHYVRPGAVRVGASSDDAAIRPLAFAAGGKATVVILNTTRGSKPTTIAVTGLPPGAYGVSRAVGQRPYEELGVRKVDDSGKTEVALPADSVVTLYPHSGGNTPPTLTAWEARPTFLTHPADRAQLIAEGTDAEGDKVTFAWAVKAQPAGAAATLGSPGAARTEATGLSLPGDYVFTVSASDGRAASQREVFLRVHAANEPPVIVDLHNRLPVEPTAAAGATMLRGHAWDLEGDPLTFLWTVVSQPAGANAQLDTPDKPACKVSGMAVAGDYVFQLEAKDSTHTVRQRLSVPVRAR
;
A
#
# COMPACT_ATOMS: atom_id res chain seq x y z
N MET A 1 29.86 48.24 -63.50
CA MET A 1 29.29 46.90 -63.75
C MET A 1 28.96 46.25 -62.42
N ARG A 2 27.68 46.20 -62.04
CA ARG A 2 27.19 45.35 -60.94
C ARG A 2 25.94 44.65 -61.45
N ALA A 3 26.05 43.36 -61.70
CA ALA A 3 24.96 42.49 -62.10
C ALA A 3 24.16 42.09 -60.84
N VAL A 4 22.85 42.25 -60.91
CA VAL A 4 21.87 41.76 -59.93
C VAL A 4 21.62 40.29 -60.22
N TRP A 5 21.77 39.44 -59.20
CA TRP A 5 21.32 38.05 -59.25
C TRP A 5 20.16 37.88 -58.26
N PHE A 6 18.99 37.50 -58.78
CA PHE A 6 17.86 37.02 -58.01
C PHE A 6 18.12 35.57 -57.59
N SER A 7 18.04 35.28 -56.29
CA SER A 7 17.97 33.91 -55.78
C SER A 7 16.58 33.68 -55.18
N VAL A 8 15.78 32.87 -55.87
CA VAL A 8 14.54 32.29 -55.35
C VAL A 8 14.93 31.16 -54.41
N ALA A 9 14.72 31.35 -53.10
CA ALA A 9 14.89 30.30 -52.11
C ALA A 9 13.59 29.49 -51.99
N LEU A 10 13.67 28.24 -52.45
CA LEU A 10 12.66 27.20 -52.31
C LEU A 10 12.43 26.94 -50.81
N CYS A 11 11.22 27.22 -50.30
CA CYS A 11 10.81 26.78 -48.96
C CYS A 11 10.63 25.25 -48.98
N ALA A 12 11.64 24.52 -48.53
CA ALA A 12 11.47 23.13 -48.14
C ALA A 12 10.62 23.10 -46.86
N LEU A 13 9.39 22.58 -46.97
CA LEU A 13 8.61 22.12 -45.84
C LEU A 13 9.42 21.03 -45.11
N CYS A 14 10.12 21.40 -44.04
CA CYS A 14 10.59 20.45 -43.05
C CYS A 14 9.35 19.81 -42.41
N VAL A 15 8.94 18.64 -42.92
CA VAL A 15 8.14 17.70 -42.15
C VAL A 15 9.04 17.28 -40.98
N ALA A 16 8.81 17.85 -39.80
CA ALA A 16 9.46 17.36 -38.60
C ALA A 16 9.11 15.87 -38.48
N ALA A 17 10.10 14.99 -38.52
CA ALA A 17 9.88 13.57 -38.31
C ALA A 17 9.19 13.39 -36.94
N MET A 18 8.00 12.79 -36.93
CA MET A 18 7.40 12.33 -35.68
C MET A 18 8.35 11.32 -35.06
N ALA A 19 8.64 11.48 -33.78
CA ALA A 19 9.78 10.84 -33.16
C ALA A 19 9.51 9.40 -32.69
N ALA A 20 8.25 9.00 -32.52
CA ALA A 20 7.81 7.61 -32.35
C ALA A 20 6.28 7.49 -32.53
N THR A 21 5.80 6.30 -32.85
CA THR A 21 4.39 5.91 -32.94
C THR A 21 4.07 4.83 -31.90
N VAL A 22 2.97 5.02 -31.18
CA VAL A 22 2.30 4.02 -30.34
C VAL A 22 1.01 3.59 -31.03
N ALA A 23 0.83 2.28 -31.20
CA ALA A 23 -0.36 1.70 -31.83
C ALA A 23 -1.13 0.84 -30.82
N VAL A 24 -2.44 1.06 -30.74
CA VAL A 24 -3.37 0.25 -29.94
C VAL A 24 -4.06 -0.77 -30.85
N ASP A 25 -4.08 -2.03 -30.42
CA ASP A 25 -4.81 -3.12 -31.06
C ASP A 25 -5.84 -3.70 -30.08
N ALA A 26 -7.09 -3.24 -30.20
CA ALA A 26 -8.19 -3.70 -29.36
C ALA A 26 -8.59 -5.17 -29.61
N SER A 27 -8.14 -5.79 -30.71
CA SER A 27 -8.46 -7.17 -31.07
C SER A 27 -7.58 -8.18 -30.31
N ALA A 28 -6.32 -7.81 -30.02
CA ALA A 28 -5.43 -8.59 -29.18
C ALA A 28 -5.82 -8.43 -27.70
N ARG A 29 -6.66 -9.33 -27.17
CA ARG A 29 -7.14 -9.27 -25.78
C ARG A 29 -6.31 -10.18 -24.87
N HIS A 30 -6.05 -9.70 -23.65
CA HIS A 30 -5.32 -10.42 -22.62
C HIS A 30 -6.18 -10.57 -21.35
N GLN A 31 -5.60 -10.34 -20.15
CA GLN A 31 -6.30 -10.47 -18.88
C GLN A 31 -7.28 -9.32 -18.60
N THR A 32 -8.27 -9.59 -17.74
CA THR A 32 -9.18 -8.57 -17.19
C THR A 32 -8.64 -8.12 -15.84
N ILE A 33 -8.60 -6.81 -15.60
CA ILE A 33 -8.14 -6.23 -14.35
C ILE A 33 -9.19 -6.44 -13.26
N ILE A 34 -8.79 -7.08 -12.17
CA ILE A 34 -9.55 -7.20 -10.92
C ILE A 34 -9.33 -5.96 -10.06
N GLY A 35 -8.08 -5.47 -9.96
CA GLY A 35 -7.82 -4.31 -9.14
C GLY A 35 -6.38 -4.09 -8.69
N TRP A 36 -6.25 -3.17 -7.75
CA TRP A 36 -4.98 -2.71 -7.18
C TRP A 36 -5.11 -2.67 -5.67
N GLY A 37 -4.06 -2.99 -4.93
CA GLY A 37 -4.18 -3.00 -3.48
C GLY A 37 -2.89 -2.90 -2.69
N GLY A 38 -3.05 -3.20 -1.41
CA GLY A 38 -2.01 -3.31 -0.42
C GLY A 38 -2.58 -3.87 0.88
N THR A 39 -1.68 -4.26 1.77
CA THR A 39 -2.01 -4.76 3.10
C THR A 39 -2.69 -3.67 3.93
N ALA A 40 -3.85 -4.02 4.49
CA ALA A 40 -4.58 -3.25 5.49
C ALA A 40 -3.80 -3.21 6.80
N GLY A 41 -2.69 -2.48 6.81
CA GLY A 41 -1.91 -2.15 7.99
C GLY A 41 -2.69 -1.23 8.94
N LYS A 42 -2.05 -0.88 10.07
CA LYS A 42 -2.61 0.14 10.95
C LYS A 42 -2.42 1.52 10.29
N VAL A 43 -3.52 2.23 10.04
CA VAL A 43 -3.46 3.67 9.73
C VAL A 43 -3.60 4.41 11.06
N ASP A 44 -2.53 4.38 11.85
CA ASP A 44 -2.47 5.00 13.17
C ASP A 44 -2.35 6.52 13.01
N ALA A 45 -3.51 7.20 12.99
CA ALA A 45 -3.61 8.64 12.85
C ALA A 45 -4.91 9.16 13.49
N PRO A 46 -4.96 10.47 13.87
CA PRO A 46 -6.21 11.14 14.17
C PRO A 46 -7.23 10.96 13.05
N GLU A 47 -8.52 10.91 13.41
CA GLU A 47 -9.61 10.54 12.50
C GLU A 47 -9.59 11.33 11.18
N GLY A 48 -9.49 12.66 11.24
CA GLY A 48 -9.49 13.49 10.03
C GLY A 48 -8.29 13.27 9.10
N VAL A 49 -7.12 12.91 9.63
CA VAL A 49 -5.96 12.54 8.78
C VAL A 49 -6.12 11.14 8.23
N ARG A 50 -6.62 10.19 9.03
CA ARG A 50 -6.92 8.82 8.59
C ARG A 50 -7.94 8.79 7.45
N GLU A 51 -9.00 9.58 7.54
CA GLU A 51 -10.00 9.71 6.46
C GLU A 51 -9.38 10.23 5.17
N GLN A 52 -8.55 11.28 5.26
CA GLN A 52 -7.84 11.81 4.09
C GLN A 52 -6.85 10.79 3.50
N VAL A 53 -6.15 10.00 4.32
CA VAL A 53 -5.26 8.92 3.85
C VAL A 53 -6.05 7.87 3.07
N LEU A 54 -7.19 7.43 3.59
CA LEU A 54 -8.03 6.44 2.89
C LEU A 54 -8.66 7.02 1.62
N ASP A 55 -9.12 8.27 1.66
CA ASP A 55 -9.62 9.00 0.48
C ASP A 55 -8.56 9.07 -0.61
N VAL A 56 -7.32 9.47 -0.31
CA VAL A 56 -6.29 9.55 -1.36
C VAL A 56 -5.89 8.18 -1.88
N LEU A 57 -5.86 7.13 -1.06
CA LEU A 57 -5.55 5.78 -1.52
C LEU A 57 -6.61 5.25 -2.50
N VAL A 58 -7.89 5.54 -2.26
CA VAL A 58 -8.99 5.02 -3.09
C VAL A 58 -9.34 5.97 -4.22
N ASN A 59 -9.59 7.24 -3.92
CA ASN A 59 -10.14 8.21 -4.86
C ASN A 59 -9.07 8.88 -5.73
N ASP A 60 -7.88 9.16 -5.18
CA ASP A 60 -6.77 9.75 -5.96
C ASP A 60 -5.86 8.68 -6.58
N LEU A 61 -5.27 7.76 -5.80
CA LEU A 61 -4.38 6.72 -6.33
C LEU A 61 -5.14 5.67 -7.12
N GLY A 62 -6.34 5.30 -6.67
CA GLY A 62 -7.20 4.35 -7.38
C GLY A 62 -7.16 2.92 -6.85
N LEU A 63 -6.75 2.67 -5.61
CA LEU A 63 -6.77 1.31 -5.05
C LEU A 63 -8.21 0.79 -4.91
N THR A 64 -8.40 -0.52 -5.11
CA THR A 64 -9.73 -1.18 -5.12
C THR A 64 -9.80 -2.42 -4.24
N GLY A 65 -8.70 -2.80 -3.61
CA GLY A 65 -8.70 -3.94 -2.70
C GLY A 65 -7.64 -3.87 -1.63
N GLN A 66 -7.75 -4.78 -0.68
CA GLN A 66 -6.82 -4.91 0.43
C GLN A 66 -6.48 -6.37 0.71
N ARG A 67 -5.25 -6.58 1.15
CA ARG A 67 -4.83 -7.80 1.83
C ARG A 67 -5.08 -7.63 3.33
N LEU A 68 -5.73 -8.60 3.96
CA LEU A 68 -5.95 -8.60 5.40
C LEU A 68 -5.17 -9.73 6.05
N GLU A 69 -4.18 -9.36 6.86
CA GLU A 69 -3.53 -10.31 7.74
C GLU A 69 -4.34 -10.41 9.05
N PRO A 70 -4.86 -11.61 9.42
CA PRO A 70 -5.43 -11.83 10.74
C PRO A 70 -4.35 -11.66 11.82
N PRO A 71 -4.71 -11.49 13.11
CA PRO A 71 -3.73 -11.43 14.18
C PRO A 71 -2.76 -12.63 14.11
N SER A 72 -1.50 -12.33 13.82
CA SER A 72 -0.46 -13.28 13.43
C SER A 72 0.73 -13.15 14.37
N GLY A 73 1.25 -14.28 14.84
CA GLY A 73 2.32 -14.33 15.84
C GLY A 73 1.91 -13.86 17.26
N ASN A 74 2.72 -14.19 18.26
CA ASN A 74 2.59 -13.70 19.62
C ASN A 74 3.46 -12.45 19.78
N ARG A 75 2.84 -11.31 20.13
CA ARG A 75 3.56 -10.08 20.51
C ARG A 75 3.20 -9.72 21.94
N ALA A 76 4.05 -8.96 22.62
CA ALA A 76 3.82 -8.53 24.00
C ALA A 76 2.46 -7.86 24.23
N GLU A 77 1.87 -7.26 23.19
CA GLU A 77 0.62 -6.51 23.25
C GLU A 77 -0.54 -7.16 22.45
N GLY A 78 -0.37 -8.40 21.97
CA GLY A 78 -1.38 -9.04 21.13
C GLY A 78 -1.22 -10.53 21.00
N ARG A 79 -2.35 -11.25 21.10
CA ARG A 79 -2.44 -12.68 20.82
C ARG A 79 -2.75 -12.89 19.33
N ARG A 80 -2.23 -13.98 18.78
CA ARG A 80 -2.66 -14.51 17.47
C ARG A 80 -4.16 -14.84 17.47
N TRP A 81 -4.75 -14.94 16.28
CA TRP A 81 -6.19 -15.16 16.06
C TRP A 81 -6.74 -16.31 16.90
N GLU A 82 -6.03 -17.44 16.87
CA GLU A 82 -6.28 -18.61 17.71
C GLU A 82 -4.96 -18.99 18.38
N PHE A 83 -4.89 -18.80 19.70
CA PHE A 83 -3.65 -18.95 20.45
C PHE A 83 -3.27 -20.42 20.64
N ASP A 84 -4.23 -21.21 21.12
CA ASP A 84 -4.21 -22.66 21.22
C ASP A 84 -5.46 -23.19 20.52
N ASN A 85 -5.41 -24.46 20.08
CA ASN A 85 -6.59 -25.14 19.55
C ASN A 85 -7.75 -24.94 20.54
N ASP A 86 -8.88 -24.47 20.03
CA ASP A 86 -10.05 -24.19 20.83
C ASP A 86 -10.53 -25.44 21.58
N ASP A 87 -11.01 -26.50 20.95
CA ASP A 87 -11.46 -27.71 21.66
C ASP A 87 -11.14 -29.06 21.03
N ALA A 88 -10.31 -29.08 19.98
CA ALA A 88 -9.90 -30.25 19.21
C ALA A 88 -11.05 -30.99 18.49
N ASP A 89 -12.24 -30.38 18.41
CA ASP A 89 -13.29 -30.77 17.48
C ASP A 89 -13.30 -29.80 16.29
N PRO A 90 -12.77 -30.20 15.12
CA PRO A 90 -12.63 -29.31 13.96
C PRO A 90 -13.97 -28.85 13.36
N ARG A 91 -15.11 -29.25 13.95
CA ARG A 91 -16.48 -28.95 13.53
C ARG A 91 -17.21 -28.04 14.51
N HIS A 92 -16.56 -27.56 15.57
CA HIS A 92 -17.19 -26.76 16.61
C HIS A 92 -16.35 -25.54 17.02
N ILE A 93 -16.73 -24.36 16.52
CA ILE A 93 -16.03 -23.11 16.83
C ILE A 93 -16.38 -22.65 18.25
N ARG A 94 -15.40 -22.69 19.15
CA ARG A 94 -15.50 -22.14 20.51
C ARG A 94 -14.96 -20.71 20.56
N TRP A 95 -15.83 -19.75 20.26
CA TRP A 95 -15.50 -18.32 20.06
C TRP A 95 -14.69 -17.65 21.18
N GLU A 96 -14.85 -18.07 22.44
CA GLU A 96 -14.06 -17.54 23.58
C GLU A 96 -12.56 -17.85 23.48
N ALA A 97 -12.15 -18.79 22.62
CA ALA A 97 -10.74 -19.10 22.37
C ALA A 97 -10.07 -18.14 21.37
N PHE A 98 -10.85 -17.36 20.62
CA PHE A 98 -10.36 -16.51 19.54
C PHE A 98 -10.11 -15.06 19.98
N ALA A 99 -8.95 -14.51 19.61
CA ALA A 99 -8.57 -13.13 19.90
C ALA A 99 -9.06 -12.17 18.80
N THR A 100 -10.27 -11.63 18.94
CA THR A 100 -10.91 -10.84 17.87
C THR A 100 -10.55 -9.36 17.88
N GLU A 101 -10.17 -8.80 19.03
CA GLU A 101 -10.09 -7.36 19.25
C GLU A 101 -9.16 -6.63 18.27
N ALA A 102 -7.98 -7.20 18.00
CA ALA A 102 -7.02 -6.62 17.06
C ALA A 102 -7.53 -6.63 15.61
N LEU A 103 -8.24 -7.69 15.21
CA LEU A 103 -8.89 -7.78 13.90
C LEU A 103 -10.02 -6.74 13.81
N ASP A 104 -10.86 -6.66 14.83
CA ASP A 104 -12.01 -5.74 14.87
C ASP A 104 -11.56 -4.27 14.76
N ARG A 105 -10.52 -3.88 15.50
CA ARG A 105 -9.92 -2.54 15.38
C ARG A 105 -9.41 -2.25 13.97
N ARG A 106 -8.70 -3.20 13.35
CA ARG A 106 -8.17 -3.05 11.99
C ARG A 106 -9.29 -2.93 10.97
N VAL A 107 -10.34 -3.73 11.10
CA VAL A 107 -11.49 -3.68 10.21
C VAL A 107 -12.21 -2.33 10.32
N ALA A 108 -12.47 -1.87 11.53
CA ALA A 108 -13.13 -0.59 11.77
C ALA A 108 -12.30 0.62 11.29
N ALA A 109 -10.98 0.60 11.50
CA ALA A 109 -10.12 1.73 11.19
C ALA A 109 -9.71 1.82 9.71
N ALA A 110 -9.58 0.69 9.00
CA ALA A 110 -8.99 0.66 7.66
C ALA A 110 -9.79 -0.13 6.63
N VAL A 111 -10.38 -1.29 6.98
CA VAL A 111 -11.00 -2.18 5.97
C VAL A 111 -12.39 -1.68 5.58
N ALA A 112 -13.27 -1.49 6.56
CA ALA A 112 -14.65 -1.03 6.33
C ALA A 112 -14.72 0.37 5.67
N PRO A 113 -14.00 1.41 6.15
CA PRO A 113 -14.03 2.71 5.49
C PRO A 113 -13.45 2.68 4.07
N PHE A 114 -12.37 1.90 3.82
CA PHE A 114 -11.82 1.74 2.48
C PHE A 114 -12.82 1.06 1.54
N LYS A 115 -13.44 -0.04 1.98
CA LYS A 115 -14.50 -0.74 1.24
C LYS A 115 -15.62 0.23 0.85
N LYS A 116 -16.09 1.05 1.80
CA LYS A 116 -17.14 2.05 1.56
C LYS A 116 -16.75 3.05 0.46
N LEU A 117 -15.50 3.52 0.45
CA LEU A 117 -15.00 4.44 -0.57
C LEU A 117 -14.95 3.77 -1.96
N VAL A 118 -14.50 2.51 -2.04
CA VAL A 118 -14.48 1.76 -3.31
C VAL A 118 -15.89 1.55 -3.85
N GLU A 119 -16.83 1.12 -3.00
CA GLU A 119 -18.21 0.89 -3.40
C GLU A 119 -18.96 2.18 -3.75
N ALA A 120 -18.60 3.32 -3.14
CA ALA A 120 -19.14 4.62 -3.51
C ALA A 120 -18.78 5.04 -4.95
N ARG A 121 -17.73 4.46 -5.53
CA ARG A 121 -17.38 4.61 -6.96
C ARG A 121 -18.15 3.64 -7.87
N GLY A 122 -18.99 2.77 -7.31
CA GLY A 122 -19.66 1.70 -8.05
C GLY A 122 -18.73 0.56 -8.47
N GLU A 123 -17.58 0.42 -7.80
CA GLU A 123 -16.56 -0.57 -8.13
C GLU A 123 -16.58 -1.76 -7.17
N PRO A 124 -16.20 -2.97 -7.64
CA PRO A 124 -16.09 -4.13 -6.77
C PRO A 124 -14.88 -3.99 -5.84
N TYR A 125 -15.14 -4.11 -4.54
CA TYR A 125 -14.08 -4.20 -3.54
C TYR A 125 -13.51 -5.62 -3.47
N TYR A 126 -12.19 -5.74 -3.58
CA TYR A 126 -11.48 -7.04 -3.49
C TYR A 126 -10.77 -7.16 -2.14
N LEU A 127 -11.18 -8.11 -1.32
CA LEU A 127 -10.51 -8.47 -0.06
C LEU A 127 -10.06 -9.91 -0.11
N TYR A 128 -8.81 -10.16 0.29
CA TYR A 128 -8.39 -11.51 0.62
C TYR A 128 -7.68 -11.56 1.95
N VAL A 129 -7.81 -12.69 2.63
CA VAL A 129 -7.20 -12.93 3.93
C VAL A 129 -5.95 -13.78 3.73
N SER A 130 -4.83 -13.33 4.29
CA SER A 130 -3.51 -13.95 4.15
C SER A 130 -2.87 -14.08 5.54
N PRO A 131 -3.03 -15.23 6.21
CA PRO A 131 -2.47 -15.48 7.53
C PRO A 131 -0.95 -15.66 7.48
N SER A 132 -0.26 -15.14 8.49
CA SER A 132 1.09 -15.56 8.85
C SER A 132 1.07 -16.24 10.22
N PHE A 133 1.77 -17.36 10.36
CA PHE A 133 1.74 -18.13 11.62
C PHE A 133 2.96 -17.88 12.51
N PHE A 134 3.84 -16.97 12.08
CA PHE A 134 5.17 -16.82 12.67
C PHE A 134 5.32 -15.47 13.37
N ASP A 135 6.12 -15.44 14.43
CA ASP A 135 6.28 -14.25 15.26
C ASP A 135 7.17 -13.16 14.62
N GLY A 136 7.75 -13.43 13.43
CA GLY A 136 8.76 -12.57 12.80
C GLY A 136 8.53 -12.25 11.32
N GLY A 137 7.31 -12.39 10.81
CA GLY A 137 7.00 -12.31 9.38
C GLY A 137 6.67 -13.69 8.85
N SER A 138 7.32 -14.15 7.78
CA SER A 138 6.92 -15.34 7.02
C SER A 138 7.70 -16.65 7.27
N SER A 139 8.65 -16.63 8.19
CA SER A 139 9.54 -17.76 8.47
C SER A 139 9.47 -18.18 9.93
N GLY A 140 9.54 -19.48 10.21
CA GLY A 140 9.56 -20.01 11.58
C GLY A 140 8.66 -21.24 11.76
N SER A 141 8.29 -21.48 13.02
CA SER A 141 7.40 -22.58 13.42
C SER A 141 5.95 -22.12 13.49
N ALA A 142 5.03 -22.94 12.98
CA ALA A 142 3.60 -22.78 13.19
C ALA A 142 3.12 -23.78 14.25
N PRO A 143 1.93 -23.57 14.88
CA PRO A 143 1.39 -24.51 15.85
C PRO A 143 1.26 -25.93 15.28
N LYS A 144 1.68 -26.93 16.07
CA LYS A 144 1.67 -28.32 15.64
C LYS A 144 0.26 -28.83 15.33
N TRP A 145 -0.73 -28.44 16.15
CA TRP A 145 -2.14 -28.80 15.93
C TRP A 145 -2.65 -28.33 14.56
N LEU A 146 -2.26 -27.11 14.16
CA LEU A 146 -2.64 -26.50 12.89
C LEU A 146 -1.97 -27.18 11.69
N LEU A 147 -0.72 -27.59 11.84
CA LEU A 147 0.02 -28.28 10.78
C LEU A 147 -0.41 -29.74 10.62
N ASP A 148 -0.63 -30.45 11.72
CA ASP A 148 -0.86 -31.89 11.73
C ASP A 148 -2.30 -32.25 11.35
N ASN A 149 -3.28 -31.40 11.67
CA ASN A 149 -4.69 -31.64 11.39
C ASN A 149 -5.26 -30.60 10.39
N PRO A 150 -5.46 -30.96 9.12
CA PRO A 150 -6.01 -30.03 8.12
C PRO A 150 -7.48 -29.64 8.37
N ASP A 151 -8.25 -30.43 9.13
CA ASP A 151 -9.62 -30.08 9.47
C ASP A 151 -9.66 -28.97 10.54
N GLU A 152 -8.72 -28.99 11.50
CA GLU A 152 -8.53 -27.91 12.49
C GLU A 152 -8.08 -26.62 11.82
N TYR A 153 -7.15 -26.73 10.86
CA TYR A 153 -6.79 -25.59 10.03
C TYR A 153 -8.01 -24.99 9.32
N ALA A 154 -8.91 -25.84 8.81
CA ALA A 154 -10.10 -25.37 8.11
C ALA A 154 -11.07 -24.66 9.06
N GLU A 155 -11.18 -25.09 10.32
CA GLU A 155 -11.93 -24.38 11.35
C GLU A 155 -11.34 -23.00 11.64
N TYR A 156 -10.03 -22.92 11.89
CA TYR A 156 -9.31 -21.65 12.08
C TYR A 156 -9.66 -20.64 10.98
N ALA A 157 -9.59 -21.07 9.73
CA ALA A 157 -9.87 -20.24 8.56
C ALA A 157 -11.34 -19.81 8.49
N ILE A 158 -12.26 -20.75 8.72
CA ILE A 158 -13.71 -20.51 8.70
C ILE A 158 -14.13 -19.58 9.84
N ALA A 159 -13.59 -19.74 11.04
CA ALA A 159 -13.88 -18.87 12.17
C ALA A 159 -13.54 -17.41 11.82
N CYS A 160 -12.38 -17.15 11.21
CA CYS A 160 -11.99 -15.82 10.74
C CYS A 160 -12.97 -15.27 9.69
N LEU A 161 -13.27 -16.06 8.66
CA LEU A 161 -14.16 -15.64 7.57
C LEU A 161 -15.62 -15.42 8.02
N LEU A 162 -16.12 -16.28 8.90
CA LEU A 162 -17.44 -16.14 9.50
C LEU A 162 -17.49 -14.95 10.46
N HIS A 163 -16.43 -14.67 11.21
CA HIS A 163 -16.36 -13.47 12.04
C HIS A 163 -16.44 -12.21 11.21
N LEU A 164 -15.65 -12.10 10.13
CA LEU A 164 -15.73 -10.97 9.19
C LEU A 164 -17.16 -10.81 8.62
N LYS A 165 -17.79 -11.90 8.19
CA LYS A 165 -19.15 -11.88 7.64
C LYS A 165 -20.19 -11.49 8.68
N LYS A 166 -20.20 -12.13 9.85
CA LYS A 166 -21.23 -11.98 10.89
C LYS A 166 -21.07 -10.67 11.67
N ARG A 167 -19.84 -10.29 12.04
CA ARG A 167 -19.56 -9.12 12.87
C ARG A 167 -19.47 -7.82 12.07
N HIS A 168 -18.93 -7.88 10.85
CA HIS A 168 -18.59 -6.71 10.05
C HIS A 168 -19.34 -6.63 8.71
N GLY A 169 -20.10 -7.66 8.33
CA GLY A 169 -20.79 -7.70 7.03
C GLY A 169 -19.84 -7.82 5.84
N ILE A 170 -18.61 -8.28 6.05
CA ILE A 170 -17.57 -8.36 5.02
C ILE A 170 -17.34 -9.81 4.65
N VAL A 171 -17.47 -10.12 3.36
CA VAL A 171 -17.17 -11.43 2.79
C VAL A 171 -15.88 -11.32 1.99
N ALA A 172 -14.83 -12.06 2.38
CA ALA A 172 -13.58 -12.07 1.64
C ALA A 172 -13.73 -12.82 0.30
N ASN A 173 -13.15 -12.26 -0.76
CA ASN A 173 -13.10 -12.85 -2.09
C ASN A 173 -12.18 -14.07 -2.12
N ALA A 174 -11.06 -14.00 -1.41
CA ALA A 174 -10.11 -15.10 -1.36
C ALA A 174 -9.48 -15.34 0.03
N TRP A 175 -8.97 -16.56 0.20
CA TRP A 175 -8.17 -16.99 1.34
C TRP A 175 -6.85 -17.57 0.82
N SER A 176 -5.73 -17.05 1.30
CA SER A 176 -4.41 -17.68 1.13
C SER A 176 -4.15 -18.61 2.29
N VAL A 177 -3.61 -19.81 2.03
CA VAL A 177 -3.42 -20.79 3.10
C VAL A 177 -2.33 -20.34 4.08
N CYS A 178 -1.27 -19.73 3.56
CA CYS A 178 -0.16 -19.18 4.32
C CYS A 178 0.52 -18.12 3.46
N ASN A 179 0.81 -16.96 4.04
CA ASN A 179 1.73 -16.02 3.44
C ASN A 179 3.10 -16.68 3.21
N GLU A 180 3.67 -16.56 2.01
CA GLU A 180 5.04 -16.97 1.73
C GLU A 180 5.33 -18.45 2.05
N ALA A 181 4.44 -19.34 1.60
CA ALA A 181 4.61 -20.77 1.76
C ALA A 181 5.98 -21.27 1.24
N GLY A 182 6.71 -22.01 2.08
CA GLY A 182 8.03 -22.55 1.77
C GLY A 182 9.20 -21.60 2.04
N ASN A 183 8.96 -20.42 2.62
CA ASN A 183 9.99 -19.47 3.06
C ASN A 183 10.58 -19.85 4.42
N ASN A 184 11.35 -20.94 4.47
CA ASN A 184 11.89 -21.50 5.71
C ASN A 184 10.78 -21.77 6.76
N ASN A 185 9.70 -22.39 6.29
CA ASN A 185 8.54 -22.77 7.08
C ASN A 185 7.98 -24.14 6.64
N ALA A 186 7.09 -24.70 7.44
CA ALA A 186 6.57 -26.06 7.26
C ALA A 186 5.49 -26.20 6.16
N PHE A 187 5.08 -25.11 5.49
CA PHE A 187 3.99 -25.11 4.50
C PHE A 187 4.48 -25.59 3.12
N ALA A 188 4.92 -26.85 3.04
CA ALA A 188 5.27 -27.51 1.78
C ALA A 188 4.05 -27.71 0.85
N PRO A 189 4.23 -27.96 -0.46
CA PRO A 189 3.11 -28.09 -1.41
C PRO A 189 2.04 -29.11 -0.98
N GLN A 190 2.46 -30.25 -0.43
CA GLN A 190 1.54 -31.30 0.02
C GLN A 190 0.78 -30.93 1.30
N VAL A 191 1.36 -30.04 2.13
CA VAL A 191 0.69 -29.47 3.31
C VAL A 191 -0.41 -28.52 2.87
N MET A 192 -0.09 -27.64 1.92
CA MET A 192 -1.08 -26.73 1.31
C MET A 192 -2.22 -27.51 0.66
N ALA A 193 -1.92 -28.56 -0.11
CA ALA A 193 -2.91 -29.38 -0.79
C ALA A 193 -3.92 -30.04 0.18
N ARG A 194 -3.45 -30.63 1.29
CA ARG A 194 -4.35 -31.23 2.29
C ARG A 194 -5.23 -30.19 2.99
N MET A 195 -4.69 -29.01 3.29
CA MET A 195 -5.45 -27.91 3.88
C MET A 195 -6.52 -27.38 2.92
N ILE A 196 -6.21 -27.28 1.62
CA ILE A 196 -7.18 -26.88 0.59
C ILE A 196 -8.31 -27.91 0.46
N ARG A 197 -8.00 -29.21 0.50
CA ARG A 197 -9.01 -30.28 0.48
C ARG A 197 -9.96 -30.25 1.67
N ALA A 198 -9.46 -29.89 2.85
CA ALA A 198 -10.30 -29.76 4.04
C ALA A 198 -11.13 -28.47 4.02
N LEU A 199 -10.52 -27.34 3.65
CA LEU A 199 -11.16 -26.03 3.69
C LEU A 199 -12.18 -25.82 2.55
N GLY A 200 -11.82 -26.21 1.32
CA GLY A 200 -12.59 -25.90 0.11
C GLY A 200 -14.06 -26.30 0.17
N PRO A 201 -14.40 -27.57 0.49
CA PRO A 201 -15.80 -28.00 0.64
C PRO A 201 -16.53 -27.31 1.79
N ARG A 202 -15.83 -27.00 2.89
CA ARG A 202 -16.43 -26.34 4.06
C ARG A 202 -16.78 -24.88 3.79
N LEU A 203 -15.98 -24.15 3.00
CA LEU A 203 -16.35 -22.80 2.54
C LEU A 203 -17.72 -22.80 1.84
N ALA A 204 -17.97 -23.78 0.96
CA ALA A 204 -19.24 -23.91 0.27
C ALA A 204 -20.39 -24.28 1.22
N ALA A 205 -20.17 -25.19 2.17
CA ALA A 205 -21.15 -25.55 3.20
C ALA A 205 -21.57 -24.35 4.08
N GLU A 206 -20.64 -23.43 4.38
CA GLU A 206 -20.91 -22.19 5.12
C GLU A 206 -21.50 -21.06 4.25
N GLY A 207 -21.75 -21.31 2.96
CA GLY A 207 -22.23 -20.31 2.02
C GLY A 207 -21.27 -19.13 1.86
N LEU A 208 -19.96 -19.41 1.90
CA LEU A 208 -18.90 -18.45 1.62
C LEU A 208 -18.46 -18.60 0.15
N PRO A 209 -18.62 -17.54 -0.69
CA PRO A 209 -18.16 -17.58 -2.09
C PRO A 209 -16.62 -17.50 -2.22
N THR A 210 -15.92 -17.42 -1.09
CA THR A 210 -14.46 -17.30 -0.99
C THR A 210 -13.75 -18.43 -1.74
N LYS A 211 -12.71 -18.09 -2.50
CA LYS A 211 -11.84 -19.04 -3.21
C LYS A 211 -10.43 -19.06 -2.63
N ILE A 212 -9.64 -20.06 -3.00
CA ILE A 212 -8.24 -20.13 -2.59
C ILE A 212 -7.38 -19.26 -3.51
N GLN A 213 -6.54 -18.42 -2.91
CA GLN A 213 -5.42 -17.75 -3.57
C GLN A 213 -4.17 -18.62 -3.38
N PHE A 214 -3.62 -19.13 -4.48
CA PHE A 214 -2.55 -20.13 -4.46
C PHE A 214 -1.27 -19.62 -5.13
N SER A 215 -0.08 -19.65 -4.54
CA SER A 215 0.28 -20.10 -3.18
C SER A 215 0.88 -18.98 -2.33
N GLU A 216 0.86 -17.73 -2.82
CA GLU A 216 1.62 -16.61 -2.25
C GLU A 216 3.08 -16.96 -1.99
N GLY A 217 3.76 -17.62 -2.95
CA GLY A 217 5.19 -17.89 -2.80
C GLY A 217 6.00 -16.58 -2.77
N VAL A 218 7.11 -16.57 -2.02
CA VAL A 218 8.06 -15.43 -1.94
C VAL A 218 8.53 -14.89 -3.28
N ASN A 219 8.45 -15.71 -4.33
CA ASN A 219 8.75 -15.34 -5.70
C ASN A 219 8.08 -16.30 -6.69
N SER A 220 8.14 -15.95 -7.98
CA SER A 220 7.57 -16.75 -9.06
C SER A 220 8.19 -18.16 -9.16
N GLY A 221 9.47 -18.31 -8.83
CA GLY A 221 10.15 -19.60 -8.82
C GLY A 221 9.54 -20.57 -7.81
N VAL A 222 9.26 -20.08 -6.59
CA VAL A 222 8.60 -20.86 -5.54
C VAL A 222 7.16 -21.19 -5.93
N THR A 223 6.37 -20.20 -6.38
CA THR A 223 4.99 -20.44 -6.82
C THR A 223 4.93 -21.48 -7.93
N TRP A 224 5.82 -21.41 -8.93
CA TRP A 224 5.86 -22.39 -10.01
C TRP A 224 6.17 -23.80 -9.54
N ARG A 225 7.15 -23.97 -8.64
CA ARG A 225 7.45 -25.28 -8.02
C ARG A 225 6.23 -25.84 -7.28
N TYR A 226 5.46 -24.99 -6.61
CA TYR A 226 4.25 -25.37 -5.90
C TYR A 226 3.16 -25.83 -6.88
N ILE A 227 2.95 -25.08 -7.96
CA ILE A 227 2.05 -25.48 -9.05
C ILE A 227 2.45 -26.85 -9.61
N GLN A 228 3.73 -27.05 -9.95
CA GLN A 228 4.21 -28.32 -10.52
C GLN A 228 3.97 -29.52 -9.61
N ALA A 229 4.10 -29.34 -8.29
CA ALA A 229 3.93 -30.42 -7.32
C ALA A 229 2.47 -30.91 -7.20
N VAL A 230 1.48 -30.10 -7.58
CA VAL A 230 0.04 -30.40 -7.43
C VAL A 230 -0.76 -30.18 -8.71
N LYS A 231 -0.11 -29.98 -9.87
CA LYS A 231 -0.78 -29.63 -11.14
C LYS A 231 -1.84 -30.64 -11.61
N ASP A 232 -1.68 -31.90 -11.20
CA ASP A 232 -2.55 -33.03 -11.56
C ASP A 232 -3.63 -33.30 -10.49
N ASP A 233 -3.63 -32.55 -9.39
CA ASP A 233 -4.55 -32.69 -8.27
C ASP A 233 -5.88 -31.96 -8.53
N THR A 234 -6.78 -32.62 -9.24
CA THR A 234 -8.05 -32.01 -9.68
C THR A 234 -8.93 -31.54 -8.51
N GLU A 235 -8.83 -32.15 -7.32
CA GLU A 235 -9.60 -31.72 -6.15
C GLU A 235 -9.13 -30.37 -5.62
N VAL A 236 -7.82 -30.15 -5.55
CA VAL A 236 -7.26 -28.84 -5.15
C VAL A 236 -7.72 -27.74 -6.10
N TRP A 237 -7.61 -27.97 -7.42
CA TRP A 237 -7.89 -26.95 -8.42
C TRP A 237 -9.37 -26.53 -8.52
N LYS A 238 -10.32 -27.32 -8.02
CA LYS A 238 -11.74 -26.91 -7.90
C LYS A 238 -11.96 -25.73 -6.96
N HIS A 239 -11.05 -25.55 -6.00
CA HIS A 239 -11.18 -24.55 -4.95
C HIS A 239 -10.30 -23.31 -5.18
N VAL A 240 -9.33 -23.37 -6.10
CA VAL A 240 -8.46 -22.24 -6.44
C VAL A 240 -9.21 -21.23 -7.32
N GLY A 241 -9.11 -19.95 -6.96
CA GLY A 241 -9.69 -18.83 -7.70
C GLY A 241 -8.66 -17.82 -8.22
N MET A 242 -7.40 -17.88 -7.77
CA MET A 242 -6.34 -17.00 -8.24
C MET A 242 -4.96 -17.62 -7.98
N LEU A 243 -4.02 -17.37 -8.89
CA LEU A 243 -2.62 -17.72 -8.69
C LEU A 243 -1.80 -16.49 -8.29
N SER A 244 -1.00 -16.55 -7.23
CA SER A 244 -0.22 -15.41 -6.77
C SER A 244 1.24 -15.70 -6.42
N TYR A 245 2.06 -14.67 -6.51
CA TYR A 245 3.48 -14.67 -6.16
C TYR A 245 3.93 -13.30 -5.64
N HIS A 246 5.03 -13.27 -4.89
CA HIS A 246 5.72 -12.05 -4.48
C HIS A 246 6.92 -11.79 -5.39
N LEU A 247 7.71 -10.75 -5.14
CA LEU A 247 8.86 -10.39 -5.97
C LEU A 247 10.23 -10.54 -5.30
N TYR A 248 10.32 -11.28 -4.18
CA TYR A 248 11.56 -11.54 -3.43
C TYR A 248 12.36 -12.71 -4.01
N GLY A 249 13.14 -12.46 -5.07
CA GLY A 249 14.01 -13.46 -5.69
C GLY A 249 13.64 -13.75 -7.14
N ASP A 250 13.50 -15.04 -7.49
CA ASP A 250 13.31 -15.48 -8.88
C ASP A 250 11.99 -15.00 -9.50
N ARG A 251 12.08 -14.17 -10.53
CA ARG A 251 10.96 -13.61 -11.30
C ARG A 251 10.78 -14.26 -12.68
N SER A 252 11.65 -15.20 -13.05
CA SER A 252 11.70 -15.77 -14.40
C SER A 252 10.53 -16.69 -14.74
N LYS A 253 9.70 -17.08 -13.76
CA LYS A 253 8.60 -18.04 -13.96
C LYS A 253 7.23 -17.39 -14.16
N ARG A 254 7.15 -16.06 -14.18
CA ARG A 254 5.91 -15.31 -14.48
C ARG A 254 5.18 -15.84 -15.74
N PRO A 255 5.85 -16.07 -16.90
CA PRO A 255 5.14 -16.54 -18.09
C PRO A 255 4.58 -17.96 -17.92
N LEU A 256 5.29 -18.85 -17.23
CA LEU A 256 4.81 -20.22 -16.99
C LEU A 256 3.59 -20.25 -16.07
N ILE A 257 3.58 -19.41 -15.03
CA ILE A 257 2.41 -19.25 -14.14
C ILE A 257 1.23 -18.69 -14.93
N ARG A 258 1.45 -17.65 -15.73
CA ARG A 258 0.43 -17.06 -16.61
C ARG A 258 -0.20 -18.09 -17.54
N ASP A 259 0.62 -18.83 -18.28
CA ASP A 259 0.14 -19.77 -19.29
C ASP A 259 -0.67 -20.91 -18.63
N PHE A 260 -0.19 -21.41 -17.50
CA PHE A 260 -0.94 -22.39 -16.69
C PHE A 260 -2.28 -21.84 -16.18
N ALA A 261 -2.33 -20.56 -15.77
CA ALA A 261 -3.54 -19.89 -15.31
C ALA A 261 -4.56 -19.74 -16.45
N VAL A 262 -4.10 -19.32 -17.64
CA VAL A 262 -4.93 -19.14 -18.83
C VAL A 262 -5.60 -20.44 -19.25
N GLU A 263 -4.87 -21.56 -19.27
CA GLU A 263 -5.43 -22.89 -19.56
C GLU A 263 -6.59 -23.26 -18.62
N ARG A 264 -6.57 -22.74 -17.39
CA ARG A 264 -7.54 -23.02 -16.33
C ARG A 264 -8.54 -21.90 -16.10
N LYS A 265 -8.49 -20.83 -16.90
CA LYS A 265 -9.33 -19.62 -16.74
C LYS A 265 -9.20 -18.99 -15.34
N LEU A 266 -8.00 -19.01 -14.79
CA LEU A 266 -7.66 -18.40 -13.51
C LEU A 266 -6.95 -17.05 -13.73
N PRO A 267 -7.23 -16.03 -12.92
CA PRO A 267 -6.42 -14.83 -12.86
C PRO A 267 -5.09 -15.11 -12.15
N THR A 268 -4.09 -14.27 -12.44
CA THR A 268 -2.83 -14.21 -11.70
C THR A 268 -2.72 -12.90 -10.92
N ALA A 269 -1.88 -12.86 -9.90
CA ALA A 269 -1.61 -11.67 -9.10
C ALA A 269 -0.16 -11.60 -8.62
N GLN A 270 0.33 -10.38 -8.44
CA GLN A 270 1.47 -10.10 -7.58
C GLN A 270 0.93 -9.41 -6.32
N THR A 271 1.30 -9.90 -5.13
CA THR A 271 0.57 -9.55 -3.89
C THR A 271 1.43 -8.97 -2.79
N GLU A 272 2.75 -8.92 -2.97
CA GLU A 272 3.65 -8.28 -2.00
C GLU A 272 5.04 -8.03 -2.61
N PHE A 273 5.55 -6.81 -2.42
CA PHE A 273 6.96 -6.45 -2.54
C PHE A 273 7.26 -5.03 -2.00
N MET A 274 8.16 -4.91 -1.02
CA MET A 274 8.45 -3.60 -0.42
C MET A 274 9.09 -2.58 -1.37
N GLY A 275 9.71 -2.99 -2.47
CA GLY A 275 10.55 -2.10 -3.31
C GLY A 275 10.01 -1.81 -4.71
N THR A 276 8.70 -1.95 -4.95
CA THR A 276 8.14 -1.86 -6.31
C THR A 276 8.39 -0.53 -7.00
N ARG A 277 8.57 -0.60 -8.31
CA ARG A 277 8.61 0.50 -9.25
C ARG A 277 7.54 0.29 -10.32
N VAL A 278 7.26 1.35 -11.09
CA VAL A 278 6.32 1.23 -12.23
C VAL A 278 6.79 0.17 -13.24
N ASP A 279 8.10 -0.06 -13.36
CA ASP A 279 8.65 -1.13 -14.20
C ASP A 279 8.20 -2.53 -13.77
N ASP A 280 8.21 -2.82 -12.46
CA ASP A 280 7.76 -4.10 -11.92
C ASP A 280 6.28 -4.37 -12.28
N LEU A 281 5.42 -3.35 -12.14
CA LEU A 281 4.01 -3.43 -12.50
C LEU A 281 3.82 -3.71 -14.00
N TYR A 282 4.60 -3.05 -14.87
CA TYR A 282 4.54 -3.31 -16.30
C TYR A 282 4.95 -4.75 -16.64
N GLU A 283 6.04 -5.25 -16.07
CA GLU A 283 6.50 -6.62 -16.28
C GLU A 283 5.46 -7.64 -15.78
N ASP A 284 4.87 -7.42 -14.60
CA ASP A 284 3.84 -8.30 -14.08
C ASP A 284 2.58 -8.28 -14.97
N LEU A 285 2.20 -7.12 -15.53
CA LEU A 285 1.08 -7.00 -16.45
C LEU A 285 1.33 -7.69 -17.81
N THR A 286 2.54 -7.62 -18.36
CA THR A 286 2.86 -8.15 -19.69
C THR A 286 3.36 -9.60 -19.65
N GLU A 287 4.24 -9.93 -18.72
CA GLU A 287 4.84 -11.26 -18.58
C GLU A 287 4.01 -12.17 -17.68
N GLY A 288 3.58 -11.65 -16.52
CA GLY A 288 2.80 -12.41 -15.54
C GLY A 288 1.30 -12.47 -15.83
N GLY A 289 0.81 -11.60 -16.72
CA GLY A 289 -0.61 -11.47 -17.03
C GLY A 289 -1.45 -11.10 -15.80
N VAL A 290 -0.87 -10.39 -14.83
CA VAL A 290 -1.54 -10.13 -13.55
C VAL A 290 -2.83 -9.36 -13.73
N SER A 291 -3.85 -9.81 -13.03
CA SER A 291 -5.18 -9.20 -12.93
C SER A 291 -5.32 -8.40 -11.64
N TYR A 292 -4.53 -8.71 -10.61
CA TYR A 292 -4.45 -7.98 -9.35
C TYR A 292 -3.00 -7.71 -8.97
N TRP A 293 -2.69 -6.53 -8.43
CA TRP A 293 -1.30 -6.15 -8.14
C TRP A 293 -1.19 -5.28 -6.88
N GLU A 294 -0.11 -5.46 -6.11
CA GLU A 294 0.13 -4.73 -4.85
C GLU A 294 1.56 -4.26 -4.69
N HIS A 295 1.72 -3.05 -4.13
CA HIS A 295 3.02 -2.66 -3.60
C HIS A 295 3.37 -3.49 -2.35
N TYR A 296 2.82 -3.16 -1.18
CA TYR A 296 2.84 -4.05 -0.01
C TYR A 296 1.92 -3.55 1.09
N VAL A 297 2.14 -2.34 1.61
CA VAL A 297 1.38 -1.76 2.73
C VAL A 297 0.74 -0.45 2.27
N LEU A 298 -0.50 -0.21 2.72
CA LEU A 298 -1.22 1.01 2.36
C LEU A 298 -0.56 2.26 2.93
N CYS A 299 -0.27 2.26 4.23
CA CYS A 299 0.28 3.42 4.92
C CYS A 299 1.19 2.99 6.07
N GLY A 300 2.36 3.62 6.16
CA GLY A 300 3.27 3.52 7.30
C GLY A 300 3.17 4.72 8.23
N HIS A 301 4.12 4.84 9.15
CA HIS A 301 4.23 5.96 10.07
C HIS A 301 5.68 6.46 10.12
N GLY A 302 5.84 7.77 10.05
CA GLY A 302 7.12 8.45 10.20
C GLY A 302 7.34 9.63 9.24
N ASN A 303 8.46 10.33 9.43
CA ASN A 303 8.83 11.51 8.64
C ASN A 303 9.46 11.19 7.27
N GLN A 304 9.52 9.92 6.92
CA GLN A 304 9.84 9.39 5.60
C GLN A 304 8.88 8.24 5.32
N VAL A 305 8.61 7.96 4.04
CA VAL A 305 7.77 6.81 3.69
C VAL A 305 8.57 5.53 3.88
N PRO A 306 8.15 4.61 4.78
CA PRO A 306 8.84 3.33 4.95
C PRO A 306 8.81 2.53 3.66
N ASN A 307 9.84 1.72 3.45
CA ASN A 307 9.91 0.83 2.30
C ASN A 307 8.65 -0.06 2.25
N GLY A 308 7.98 -0.12 1.11
CA GLY A 308 6.77 -0.91 0.89
C GLY A 308 5.46 -0.19 1.19
N CYS A 309 5.48 1.07 1.64
CA CYS A 309 4.28 1.84 1.89
C CYS A 309 3.95 2.78 0.74
N TYR A 310 2.68 2.92 0.36
CA TYR A 310 2.27 3.99 -0.57
C TYR A 310 2.37 5.38 0.05
N LEU A 311 2.08 5.46 1.35
CA LEU A 311 2.04 6.69 2.15
C LEU A 311 2.68 6.49 3.52
N ALA A 312 2.97 7.57 4.22
CA ALA A 312 3.23 7.54 5.65
C ALA A 312 2.61 8.73 6.36
N VAL A 313 1.92 8.48 7.46
CA VAL A 313 1.46 9.53 8.38
C VAL A 313 2.68 10.03 9.15
N ARG A 314 2.84 11.35 9.26
CA ARG A 314 3.93 11.95 10.03
C ARG A 314 3.78 11.68 11.52
N HIS A 315 4.90 11.77 12.25
CA HIS A 315 4.91 11.57 13.70
C HIS A 315 4.01 12.54 14.46
N ASP A 316 3.81 13.76 13.94
CA ASP A 316 2.89 14.76 14.48
C ASP A 316 1.40 14.40 14.31
N GLY A 317 1.08 13.41 13.45
CA GLY A 317 -0.29 13.02 13.15
C GLY A 317 -1.13 14.09 12.44
N THR A 318 -0.52 15.15 11.89
CA THR A 318 -1.25 16.28 11.26
C THR A 318 -1.28 16.18 9.73
N SER A 319 -0.38 15.40 9.14
CA SER A 319 -0.27 15.25 7.69
C SER A 319 0.36 13.92 7.28
N PHE A 320 0.50 13.69 5.98
CA PHE A 320 1.10 12.48 5.43
C PHE A 320 2.00 12.77 4.22
N ILE A 321 2.90 11.84 3.93
CA ILE A 321 3.88 11.89 2.84
C ILE A 321 3.56 10.78 1.85
N ARG A 322 3.82 11.03 0.56
CA ARG A 322 3.62 10.05 -0.51
C ARG A 322 4.93 9.37 -0.91
N TYR A 323 4.84 8.09 -1.28
CA TYR A 323 5.97 7.33 -1.83
C TYR A 323 6.45 7.96 -3.14
N GLY A 324 7.76 7.88 -3.41
CA GLY A 324 8.35 8.51 -4.60
C GLY A 324 7.82 7.96 -5.94
N GLN A 325 7.24 6.75 -5.97
CA GLN A 325 6.57 6.20 -7.16
C GLN A 325 5.05 6.46 -7.19
N TYR A 326 4.47 7.08 -6.16
CA TYR A 326 3.02 7.27 -6.03
C TYR A 326 2.40 7.84 -7.30
N TRP A 327 2.96 8.93 -7.83
CA TRP A 327 2.41 9.60 -9.00
C TRP A 327 2.57 8.80 -10.29
N ARG A 328 3.55 7.89 -10.36
CA ARG A 328 3.74 6.97 -11.49
C ARG A 328 2.76 5.80 -11.44
N PHE A 329 2.51 5.26 -10.24
CA PHE A 329 1.47 4.26 -10.05
C PHE A 329 0.08 4.82 -10.32
N ARG A 330 -0.19 6.05 -9.89
CA ARG A 330 -1.45 6.77 -10.15
C ARG A 330 -1.79 6.77 -11.64
N GLN A 331 -0.81 6.95 -12.53
CA GLN A 331 -1.03 6.94 -13.99
C GLN A 331 -1.63 5.63 -14.52
N ILE A 332 -1.53 4.53 -13.79
CA ILE A 332 -2.19 3.27 -14.15
C ILE A 332 -3.39 3.03 -13.26
N MET A 333 -3.17 3.04 -11.94
CA MET A 333 -4.17 2.63 -10.96
C MET A 333 -5.40 3.53 -10.97
N HIS A 334 -5.24 4.85 -11.16
CA HIS A 334 -6.36 5.79 -11.19
C HIS A 334 -7.25 5.59 -12.42
N TYR A 335 -6.65 5.36 -13.60
CA TYR A 335 -7.37 5.36 -14.88
C TYR A 335 -7.78 3.97 -15.37
N VAL A 336 -7.16 2.91 -14.87
CA VAL A 336 -7.48 1.51 -15.22
C VAL A 336 -8.28 0.91 -14.07
N ARG A 337 -9.59 0.79 -14.26
CA ARG A 337 -10.53 0.34 -13.21
C ARG A 337 -10.90 -1.14 -13.35
N PRO A 338 -11.42 -1.79 -12.29
CA PRO A 338 -11.87 -3.18 -12.36
C PRO A 338 -12.82 -3.44 -13.55
N GLY A 339 -12.62 -4.56 -14.23
CA GLY A 339 -13.34 -4.93 -15.45
C GLY A 339 -12.70 -4.44 -16.75
N ALA A 340 -11.71 -3.56 -16.71
CA ALA A 340 -10.94 -3.19 -17.89
C ALA A 340 -10.13 -4.39 -18.40
N VAL A 341 -10.10 -4.60 -19.71
CA VAL A 341 -9.34 -5.69 -20.33
C VAL A 341 -8.06 -5.16 -20.93
N ARG A 342 -6.90 -5.71 -20.57
CA ARG A 342 -5.64 -5.35 -21.22
C ARG A 342 -5.69 -5.78 -22.69
N VAL A 343 -5.40 -4.86 -23.59
CA VAL A 343 -5.37 -5.09 -25.04
C VAL A 343 -3.97 -4.85 -25.60
N GLY A 344 -3.77 -5.17 -26.88
CA GLY A 344 -2.51 -5.00 -27.58
C GLY A 344 -2.09 -3.53 -27.62
N ALA A 345 -0.81 -3.28 -27.36
CA ALA A 345 -0.18 -1.99 -27.56
C ALA A 345 1.28 -2.20 -27.96
N SER A 346 1.76 -1.45 -28.95
CA SER A 346 3.14 -1.53 -29.43
C SER A 346 3.71 -0.15 -29.71
N SER A 347 5.03 -0.01 -29.64
CA SER A 347 5.75 1.17 -30.12
C SER A 347 6.81 0.77 -31.15
N ASP A 348 7.07 1.66 -32.10
CA ASP A 348 8.21 1.57 -33.03
C ASP A 348 9.55 1.99 -32.37
N ASP A 349 9.53 2.50 -31.13
CA ASP A 349 10.70 2.78 -30.30
C ASP A 349 10.71 1.85 -29.07
N ALA A 350 11.74 1.01 -28.94
CA ALA A 350 11.87 0.07 -27.83
C ALA A 350 12.04 0.74 -26.46
N ALA A 351 12.43 2.02 -26.41
CA ALA A 351 12.53 2.78 -25.18
C ALA A 351 11.16 3.29 -24.68
N ILE A 352 10.14 3.24 -25.53
CA ILE A 352 8.77 3.63 -25.23
C ILE A 352 7.93 2.38 -25.03
N ARG A 353 7.44 2.18 -23.81
CA ARG A 353 6.66 1.01 -23.43
C ARG A 353 5.20 1.40 -23.23
N PRO A 354 4.29 1.04 -24.14
CA PRO A 354 2.88 1.31 -23.98
C PRO A 354 2.14 0.13 -23.33
N LEU A 355 1.09 0.44 -22.60
CA LEU A 355 0.00 -0.44 -22.20
C LEU A 355 -1.31 0.16 -22.67
N ALA A 356 -2.27 -0.69 -23.06
CA ALA A 356 -3.63 -0.26 -23.38
C ALA A 356 -4.67 -1.15 -22.71
N PHE A 357 -5.79 -0.55 -22.35
CA PHE A 357 -6.90 -1.22 -21.66
C PHE A 357 -8.22 -0.79 -22.27
N ALA A 358 -9.07 -1.76 -22.62
CA ALA A 358 -10.39 -1.51 -23.18
C ALA A 358 -11.50 -1.71 -22.14
N ALA A 359 -12.40 -0.74 -22.03
CA ALA A 359 -13.58 -0.79 -21.17
C ALA A 359 -14.72 0.05 -21.78
N GLY A 360 -15.95 -0.49 -21.82
CA GLY A 360 -17.12 0.26 -22.28
C GLY A 360 -17.01 0.84 -23.70
N GLY A 361 -16.30 0.17 -24.62
CA GLY A 361 -16.06 0.67 -25.99
C GLY A 361 -15.05 1.82 -26.08
N LYS A 362 -14.36 2.15 -24.99
CA LYS A 362 -13.28 3.15 -24.92
C LYS A 362 -11.96 2.48 -24.57
N ALA A 363 -10.86 3.23 -24.71
CA ALA A 363 -9.51 2.75 -24.42
C ALA A 363 -8.79 3.70 -23.46
N THR A 364 -8.04 3.17 -22.50
CA THR A 364 -7.06 3.89 -21.70
C THR A 364 -5.67 3.46 -22.16
N VAL A 365 -4.78 4.40 -22.48
CA VAL A 365 -3.42 4.12 -22.94
C VAL A 365 -2.43 4.74 -21.97
N VAL A 366 -1.53 3.93 -21.40
CA VAL A 366 -0.47 4.37 -20.50
C VAL A 366 0.87 4.17 -21.21
N ILE A 367 1.69 5.21 -21.26
CA ILE A 367 2.93 5.23 -22.02
C ILE A 367 4.07 5.57 -21.07
N LEU A 368 4.98 4.62 -20.90
CA LEU A 368 6.17 4.75 -20.06
C LEU A 368 7.39 5.09 -20.93
N ASN A 369 8.07 6.18 -20.56
CA ASN A 369 9.38 6.55 -21.09
C ASN A 369 10.38 6.66 -19.93
N THR A 370 11.24 5.65 -19.78
CA THR A 370 12.26 5.62 -18.72
C THR A 370 13.60 6.20 -19.14
N THR A 371 13.74 6.70 -20.38
CA THR A 371 14.98 7.35 -20.82
C THR A 371 15.27 8.58 -19.97
N ARG A 372 16.52 8.75 -19.54
CA ARG A 372 16.98 9.92 -18.77
C ARG A 372 17.80 10.83 -19.67
N GLY A 373 17.48 12.14 -19.71
CA GLY A 373 18.29 13.16 -20.39
C GLY A 373 17.94 13.46 -21.86
N SER A 374 16.85 12.91 -22.41
CA SER A 374 16.33 13.29 -23.73
C SER A 374 15.45 14.55 -23.66
N LYS A 375 15.35 15.30 -24.78
CA LYS A 375 14.42 16.44 -24.89
C LYS A 375 12.96 15.93 -24.90
N PRO A 376 11.96 16.75 -24.51
CA PRO A 376 10.56 16.39 -24.66
C PRO A 376 10.27 16.01 -26.11
N THR A 377 9.72 14.82 -26.28
CA THR A 377 9.38 14.26 -27.58
C THR A 377 7.87 14.30 -27.76
N THR A 378 7.38 14.63 -28.96
CA THR A 378 5.96 14.41 -29.32
C THR A 378 5.83 13.08 -30.04
N ILE A 379 4.91 12.23 -29.58
CA ILE A 379 4.64 10.93 -30.17
C ILE A 379 3.21 10.87 -30.72
N ALA A 380 3.00 10.06 -31.76
CA ALA A 380 1.67 9.72 -32.25
C ALA A 380 1.11 8.54 -31.45
N VAL A 381 -0.17 8.61 -31.08
CA VAL A 381 -0.95 7.49 -30.55
C VAL A 381 -2.05 7.19 -31.56
N THR A 382 -2.16 5.93 -31.98
CA THR A 382 -3.07 5.49 -33.05
C THR A 382 -3.91 4.29 -32.61
N GLY A 383 -5.03 4.04 -33.28
CA GLY A 383 -5.94 2.93 -32.96
C GLY A 383 -6.90 3.23 -31.81
N LEU A 384 -7.07 4.50 -31.45
CA LEU A 384 -8.02 4.93 -30.42
C LEU A 384 -9.44 5.00 -31.00
N PRO A 385 -10.48 4.55 -30.25
CA PRO A 385 -11.86 4.86 -30.59
C PRO A 385 -12.11 6.39 -30.61
N PRO A 386 -13.00 6.91 -31.48
CA PRO A 386 -13.36 8.33 -31.46
C PRO A 386 -13.97 8.76 -30.12
N GLY A 387 -13.65 9.98 -29.68
CA GLY A 387 -14.15 10.54 -28.43
C GLY A 387 -13.28 11.65 -27.83
N ALA A 388 -13.64 12.06 -26.62
CA ALA A 388 -12.84 12.96 -25.81
C ALA A 388 -11.89 12.16 -24.90
N TYR A 389 -10.65 12.60 -24.80
CA TYR A 389 -9.59 11.96 -24.03
C TYR A 389 -8.85 12.98 -23.19
N GLY A 390 -8.81 12.79 -21.87
CA GLY A 390 -7.93 13.56 -21.00
C GLY A 390 -6.50 13.04 -21.14
N VAL A 391 -5.52 13.92 -20.88
CA VAL A 391 -4.10 13.55 -20.90
C VAL A 391 -3.45 13.92 -19.57
N SER A 392 -3.08 12.89 -18.81
CA SER A 392 -2.37 13.03 -17.54
C SER A 392 -0.91 12.67 -17.69
N ARG A 393 -0.03 13.31 -16.92
CA ARG A 393 1.41 13.04 -16.95
C ARG A 393 2.05 13.12 -15.58
N ALA A 394 2.89 12.14 -15.24
CA ALA A 394 3.85 12.22 -14.14
C ALA A 394 5.29 12.23 -14.68
N VAL A 395 6.13 13.15 -14.20
CA VAL A 395 7.56 13.25 -14.57
C VAL A 395 8.43 13.09 -13.33
N GLY A 396 9.36 12.13 -13.36
CA GLY A 396 10.19 11.79 -12.21
C GLY A 396 9.34 11.34 -11.02
N GLN A 397 9.47 12.05 -9.90
CA GLN A 397 8.72 11.83 -8.65
C GLN A 397 7.77 13.00 -8.31
N ARG A 398 7.56 13.94 -9.24
CA ARG A 398 6.72 15.12 -9.01
C ARG A 398 5.24 14.75 -9.08
N PRO A 399 4.35 15.57 -8.47
CA PRO A 399 2.92 15.49 -8.73
C PRO A 399 2.59 15.42 -10.21
N TYR A 400 1.52 14.71 -10.53
CA TYR A 400 1.03 14.66 -11.90
C TYR A 400 0.46 16.02 -12.33
N GLU A 401 0.39 16.19 -13.64
CA GLU A 401 -0.21 17.34 -14.31
C GLU A 401 -1.28 16.81 -15.28
N GLU A 402 -2.46 17.41 -15.26
CA GLU A 402 -3.43 17.27 -16.34
C GLU A 402 -3.11 18.28 -17.45
N LEU A 403 -3.09 17.79 -18.69
CA LEU A 403 -2.69 18.54 -19.89
C LEU A 403 -3.90 18.88 -20.77
N GLY A 404 -5.10 18.83 -20.19
CA GLY A 404 -6.37 19.11 -20.85
C GLY A 404 -6.92 17.93 -21.66
N VAL A 405 -8.09 18.18 -22.25
CA VAL A 405 -8.86 17.20 -23.03
C VAL A 405 -8.61 17.37 -24.52
N ARG A 406 -8.39 16.25 -25.21
CA ARG A 406 -8.19 16.16 -26.67
C ARG A 406 -9.36 15.44 -27.32
N LYS A 407 -9.71 15.87 -28.52
CA LYS A 407 -10.69 15.17 -29.36
C LYS A 407 -9.95 14.22 -30.30
N VAL A 408 -10.33 12.95 -30.25
CA VAL A 408 -9.95 11.91 -31.23
C VAL A 408 -11.11 11.76 -32.20
N ASP A 409 -10.84 11.96 -33.49
CA ASP A 409 -11.81 11.80 -34.56
C ASP A 409 -11.80 10.36 -35.13
N ASP A 410 -12.48 10.15 -36.25
CA ASP A 410 -12.59 8.84 -36.91
C ASP A 410 -11.26 8.30 -37.45
N SER A 411 -10.19 9.12 -37.49
CA SER A 411 -8.85 8.61 -37.78
C SER A 411 -8.29 7.74 -36.65
N GLY A 412 -8.81 7.91 -35.42
CA GLY A 412 -8.34 7.21 -34.23
C GLY A 412 -6.94 7.62 -33.79
N LYS A 413 -6.51 8.84 -34.13
CA LYS A 413 -5.16 9.35 -33.87
C LYS A 413 -5.18 10.58 -32.97
N THR A 414 -4.12 10.72 -32.18
CA THR A 414 -3.78 11.94 -31.44
C THR A 414 -2.29 11.99 -31.21
N GLU A 415 -1.77 13.17 -30.86
CA GLU A 415 -0.39 13.33 -30.43
C GLU A 415 -0.32 13.62 -28.93
N VAL A 416 0.77 13.24 -28.28
CA VAL A 416 1.06 13.61 -26.88
C VAL A 416 2.54 13.91 -26.67
N ALA A 417 2.84 14.84 -25.77
CA ALA A 417 4.20 15.10 -25.32
C ALA A 417 4.62 14.03 -24.31
N LEU A 418 5.75 13.40 -24.55
CA LEU A 418 6.33 12.32 -23.74
C LEU A 418 7.77 12.71 -23.34
N PRO A 419 7.94 13.48 -22.25
CA PRO A 419 9.26 13.80 -21.70
C PRO A 419 10.05 12.56 -21.27
N ALA A 420 11.36 12.73 -21.11
CA ALA A 420 12.21 11.80 -20.40
C ALA A 420 11.67 11.50 -18.98
N ASP A 421 11.92 10.30 -18.49
CA ASP A 421 11.53 9.83 -17.15
C ASP A 421 10.07 10.13 -16.79
N SER A 422 9.14 9.79 -17.68
CA SER A 422 7.72 10.09 -17.53
C SER A 422 6.80 8.89 -17.73
N VAL A 423 5.60 9.01 -17.16
CA VAL A 423 4.45 8.15 -17.44
C VAL A 423 3.31 9.06 -17.90
N VAL A 424 2.81 8.86 -19.10
CA VAL A 424 1.71 9.63 -19.69
C VAL A 424 0.51 8.72 -19.88
N THR A 425 -0.68 9.19 -19.50
CA THR A 425 -1.93 8.45 -19.64
C THR A 425 -2.93 9.22 -20.46
N LEU A 426 -3.40 8.62 -21.55
CA LEU A 426 -4.60 9.04 -22.25
C LEU A 426 -5.77 8.23 -21.71
N TYR A 427 -6.79 8.90 -21.19
CA TYR A 427 -7.95 8.25 -20.58
C TYR A 427 -9.25 8.77 -21.18
N PRO A 428 -10.30 7.93 -21.28
CA PRO A 428 -11.60 8.38 -21.77
C PRO A 428 -12.16 9.50 -20.89
N HIS A 429 -12.60 10.59 -21.52
CA HIS A 429 -13.18 11.73 -20.84
C HIS A 429 -14.65 11.91 -21.24
N SER A 430 -15.49 12.34 -20.29
CA SER A 430 -16.92 12.56 -20.54
C SER A 430 -17.19 13.78 -21.44
N GLY A 431 -16.23 14.70 -21.51
CA GLY A 431 -16.35 15.99 -22.19
C GLY A 431 -17.08 17.06 -21.37
N GLY A 432 -17.56 16.72 -20.18
CA GLY A 432 -18.09 17.67 -19.20
C GLY A 432 -16.99 18.33 -18.38
N ASN A 433 -17.39 19.08 -17.35
CA ASN A 433 -16.48 19.69 -16.38
C ASN A 433 -16.23 18.74 -15.20
N THR A 434 -14.98 18.59 -14.78
CA THR A 434 -14.58 17.82 -13.62
C THR A 434 -14.08 18.78 -12.53
N PRO A 435 -14.41 18.59 -11.24
CA PRO A 435 -13.85 19.45 -10.21
C PRO A 435 -12.31 19.36 -10.17
N PRO A 436 -11.59 20.46 -9.83
CA PRO A 436 -10.15 20.41 -9.66
C PRO A 436 -9.72 19.39 -8.60
N THR A 437 -8.55 18.79 -8.79
CA THR A 437 -7.95 17.89 -7.80
C THR A 437 -6.79 18.60 -7.09
N LEU A 438 -6.86 18.66 -5.76
CA LEU A 438 -5.75 19.07 -4.92
C LEU A 438 -4.66 17.99 -4.91
N THR A 439 -3.44 18.34 -5.28
CA THR A 439 -2.27 17.44 -5.34
C THR A 439 -1.36 17.57 -4.12
N ALA A 440 -1.42 18.71 -3.43
CA ALA A 440 -0.78 18.96 -2.15
C ALA A 440 -1.61 19.93 -1.30
N TRP A 441 -1.62 19.71 0.02
CA TRP A 441 -2.20 20.60 1.03
C TRP A 441 -1.51 20.32 2.36
N GLU A 442 -0.86 21.32 2.96
CA GLU A 442 -0.18 21.15 4.24
C GLU A 442 0.11 22.50 4.92
N ALA A 443 0.44 22.43 6.21
CA ALA A 443 1.07 23.51 6.94
C ALA A 443 2.59 23.29 6.99
N ARG A 444 3.37 24.37 6.94
CA ARG A 444 4.82 24.35 7.12
C ARG A 444 5.25 25.40 8.16
N PRO A 445 5.90 24.99 9.28
CA PRO A 445 6.13 23.60 9.70
C PRO A 445 4.80 22.84 9.97
N THR A 446 4.87 21.50 10.05
CA THR A 446 3.68 20.62 10.19
C THR A 446 3.13 20.55 11.61
N PHE A 447 3.89 21.08 12.58
CA PHE A 447 3.50 21.37 13.95
C PHE A 447 4.30 22.60 14.44
N LEU A 448 3.91 23.17 15.58
CA LEU A 448 4.62 24.26 16.25
C LEU A 448 4.89 23.89 17.71
N THR A 449 5.99 24.39 18.25
CA THR A 449 6.25 24.40 19.69
C THR A 449 6.33 25.86 20.15
N HIS A 450 5.55 26.22 21.17
CA HIS A 450 5.51 27.59 21.70
C HIS A 450 6.93 28.06 22.09
N PRO A 451 7.36 29.31 21.78
CA PRO A 451 6.55 30.47 21.38
C PRO A 451 6.33 30.66 19.87
N ALA A 452 6.58 29.66 19.03
CA ALA A 452 6.25 29.77 17.61
C ALA A 452 4.72 29.88 17.42
N ASP A 453 4.28 30.87 16.63
CA ASP A 453 2.87 31.28 16.54
C ASP A 453 2.38 31.47 15.09
N ARG A 454 3.16 30.98 14.11
CA ARG A 454 2.89 31.14 12.68
C ARG A 454 3.27 29.91 11.88
N ALA A 455 2.54 29.66 10.80
CA ALA A 455 2.83 28.63 9.81
C ALA A 455 2.45 29.12 8.41
N GLN A 456 3.10 28.58 7.38
CA GLN A 456 2.69 28.77 5.98
C GLN A 456 1.74 27.64 5.58
N LEU A 457 0.55 27.97 5.11
CA LEU A 457 -0.38 27.03 4.47
C LEU A 457 -0.09 27.00 2.98
N ILE A 458 0.01 25.79 2.41
CA ILE A 458 0.37 25.55 1.01
C ILE A 458 -0.66 24.63 0.39
N ALA A 459 -1.12 24.97 -0.82
CA ALA A 459 -1.93 24.09 -1.65
C ALA A 459 -1.43 24.09 -3.10
N GLU A 460 -1.57 22.95 -3.76
CA GLU A 460 -1.34 22.77 -5.19
C GLU A 460 -2.52 21.98 -5.77
N GLY A 461 -2.90 22.26 -7.01
CA GLY A 461 -4.02 21.59 -7.67
C GLY A 461 -3.92 21.63 -9.18
N THR A 462 -4.64 20.72 -9.83
CA THR A 462 -4.71 20.56 -11.28
C THR A 462 -6.14 20.27 -11.68
N ASP A 463 -6.45 20.47 -12.96
CA ASP A 463 -7.79 20.37 -13.52
C ASP A 463 -7.75 19.54 -14.82
N ALA A 464 -8.67 18.58 -14.96
CA ALA A 464 -8.64 17.62 -16.05
C ALA A 464 -8.84 18.27 -17.42
N GLU A 465 -9.63 19.34 -17.46
CA GLU A 465 -9.90 20.14 -18.65
C GLU A 465 -8.82 21.20 -18.91
N GLY A 466 -7.93 21.42 -17.95
CA GLY A 466 -6.87 22.42 -18.00
C GLY A 466 -7.34 23.81 -17.58
N ASP A 467 -8.49 23.91 -16.92
CA ASP A 467 -9.04 25.17 -16.43
C ASP A 467 -8.18 25.74 -15.30
N LYS A 468 -8.21 27.07 -15.15
CA LYS A 468 -7.40 27.75 -14.14
C LYS A 468 -7.93 27.47 -12.74
N VAL A 469 -7.11 26.84 -11.91
CA VAL A 469 -7.43 26.59 -10.50
C VAL A 469 -7.17 27.84 -9.65
N THR A 470 -8.14 28.17 -8.80
CA THR A 470 -8.07 29.23 -7.78
C THR A 470 -8.28 28.64 -6.39
N PHE A 471 -7.73 29.28 -5.36
CA PHE A 471 -7.73 28.76 -3.99
C PHE A 471 -8.44 29.70 -3.03
N ALA A 472 -9.11 29.15 -2.01
CA ALA A 472 -9.69 29.90 -0.90
C ALA A 472 -9.44 29.17 0.42
N TRP A 473 -8.78 29.85 1.36
CA TRP A 473 -8.46 29.35 2.69
C TRP A 473 -9.38 29.92 3.75
N ALA A 474 -9.74 29.08 4.73
CA ALA A 474 -10.48 29.51 5.92
C ALA A 474 -10.01 28.77 7.17
N VAL A 475 -10.12 29.45 8.32
CA VAL A 475 -9.97 28.82 9.65
C VAL A 475 -11.27 28.07 9.96
N LYS A 476 -11.20 26.75 10.07
CA LYS A 476 -12.35 25.89 10.40
C LYS A 476 -12.50 25.71 11.91
N ALA A 477 -11.40 25.45 12.60
CA ALA A 477 -11.37 25.27 14.05
C ALA A 477 -10.05 25.76 14.64
N GLN A 478 -10.08 26.21 15.89
CA GLN A 478 -8.93 26.68 16.65
C GLN A 478 -9.19 26.51 18.16
N PRO A 479 -8.16 26.53 19.02
CA PRO A 479 -8.34 26.50 20.47
C PRO A 479 -9.19 27.67 20.98
N ALA A 480 -9.90 27.46 22.10
CA ALA A 480 -10.70 28.51 22.71
C ALA A 480 -9.82 29.70 23.12
N GLY A 481 -10.22 30.90 22.68
CA GLY A 481 -9.46 32.14 22.92
C GLY A 481 -8.35 32.42 21.90
N ALA A 482 -8.07 31.50 20.97
CA ALA A 482 -7.14 31.76 19.87
C ALA A 482 -7.75 32.72 18.84
N ALA A 483 -6.90 33.43 18.11
CA ALA A 483 -7.30 34.42 17.11
C ALA A 483 -6.48 34.23 15.82
N ALA A 484 -6.55 33.04 15.23
CA ALA A 484 -5.83 32.72 14.01
C ALA A 484 -6.29 33.61 12.85
N THR A 485 -5.34 34.17 12.10
CA THR A 485 -5.64 35.00 10.91
C THR A 485 -4.86 34.52 9.69
N LEU A 486 -5.40 34.78 8.50
CA LEU A 486 -4.81 34.40 7.21
C LEU A 486 -4.41 35.65 6.43
N GLY A 487 -3.14 35.76 6.05
CA GLY A 487 -2.64 36.95 5.35
C GLY A 487 -3.13 37.09 3.91
N SER A 488 -3.25 36.00 3.16
CA SER A 488 -3.66 36.01 1.75
C SER A 488 -4.54 34.79 1.44
N PRO A 489 -5.77 34.72 1.97
CA PRO A 489 -6.60 33.52 1.89
C PRO A 489 -6.99 33.12 0.45
N GLY A 490 -6.84 34.00 -0.54
CA GLY A 490 -7.06 33.67 -1.96
C GLY A 490 -5.86 33.10 -2.71
N ALA A 491 -4.69 33.00 -2.07
CA ALA A 491 -3.45 32.54 -2.70
C ALA A 491 -3.21 31.05 -2.45
N ALA A 492 -2.46 30.41 -3.36
CA ALA A 492 -2.00 29.03 -3.19
C ALA A 492 -1.09 28.86 -1.95
N ARG A 493 -0.45 29.95 -1.51
CA ARG A 493 0.32 30.01 -0.27
C ARG A 493 -0.13 31.20 0.56
N THR A 494 -0.46 30.97 1.83
CA THR A 494 -0.83 32.04 2.77
C THR A 494 -0.15 31.81 4.12
N GLU A 495 0.20 32.89 4.80
CA GLU A 495 0.64 32.81 6.19
C GLU A 495 -0.58 32.72 7.11
N ALA A 496 -0.53 31.80 8.07
CA ALA A 496 -1.41 31.74 9.23
C ALA A 496 -0.65 32.28 10.44
N THR A 497 -1.20 33.26 11.14
CA THR A 497 -0.61 33.87 12.36
C THR A 497 -1.62 33.85 13.50
N GLY A 498 -1.20 34.21 14.72
CA GLY A 498 -2.07 34.18 15.89
C GLY A 498 -2.27 32.77 16.45
N LEU A 499 -1.34 31.86 16.17
CA LEU A 499 -1.34 30.47 16.62
C LEU A 499 -0.63 30.32 17.98
N SER A 500 -0.87 31.27 18.89
CA SER A 500 -0.10 31.40 20.14
C SER A 500 -0.60 30.50 21.27
N LEU A 501 -1.80 29.91 21.13
CA LEU A 501 -2.34 28.99 22.13
C LEU A 501 -2.07 27.54 21.73
N PRO A 502 -1.56 26.70 22.65
CA PRO A 502 -1.44 25.26 22.43
C PRO A 502 -2.78 24.61 22.12
N GLY A 503 -2.77 23.63 21.22
CA GLY A 503 -3.96 22.88 20.79
C GLY A 503 -4.02 22.67 19.27
N ASP A 504 -5.16 22.17 18.81
CA ASP A 504 -5.40 21.85 17.40
C ASP A 504 -5.99 23.04 16.64
N TYR A 505 -5.38 23.35 15.50
CA TYR A 505 -5.90 24.26 14.50
C TYR A 505 -6.26 23.45 13.25
N VAL A 506 -7.42 23.75 12.68
CA VAL A 506 -7.89 23.13 11.44
C VAL A 506 -8.19 24.23 10.45
N PHE A 507 -7.54 24.17 9.30
CA PHE A 507 -7.80 25.04 8.16
C PHE A 507 -8.48 24.24 7.06
N THR A 508 -9.22 24.94 6.21
CA THR A 508 -9.76 24.37 4.98
C THR A 508 -9.19 25.10 3.78
N VAL A 509 -8.93 24.37 2.70
CA VAL A 509 -8.64 24.93 1.39
C VAL A 509 -9.66 24.42 0.39
N SER A 510 -10.29 25.34 -0.34
CA SER A 510 -11.12 25.04 -1.50
C SER A 510 -10.34 25.36 -2.78
N ALA A 511 -10.27 24.43 -3.72
CA ALA A 511 -9.76 24.63 -5.07
C ALA A 511 -10.94 24.71 -6.06
N SER A 512 -11.01 25.73 -6.92
CA SER A 512 -12.09 25.91 -7.89
C SER A 512 -11.58 26.31 -9.28
N ASP A 513 -12.23 25.77 -10.31
CA ASP A 513 -12.11 26.10 -11.73
C ASP A 513 -13.12 27.19 -12.17
N GLY A 514 -13.93 27.72 -11.24
CA GLY A 514 -15.01 28.66 -11.50
C GLY A 514 -16.39 28.03 -11.77
N ARG A 515 -16.51 26.71 -11.83
CA ARG A 515 -17.76 25.95 -12.04
C ARG A 515 -18.01 24.89 -10.97
N ALA A 516 -16.95 24.25 -10.51
CA ALA A 516 -16.93 23.25 -9.47
C ALA A 516 -15.80 23.54 -8.47
N ALA A 517 -15.82 22.84 -7.35
CA ALA A 517 -14.79 22.96 -6.34
C ALA A 517 -14.54 21.64 -5.62
N SER A 518 -13.31 21.47 -5.14
CA SER A 518 -12.92 20.43 -4.20
C SER A 518 -12.34 21.06 -2.95
N GLN A 519 -12.46 20.37 -1.81
CA GLN A 519 -12.01 20.87 -0.51
C GLN A 519 -11.12 19.84 0.19
N ARG A 520 -10.12 20.33 0.95
CA ARG A 520 -9.31 19.52 1.88
C ARG A 520 -9.11 20.26 3.20
N GLU A 521 -8.77 19.49 4.23
CA GLU A 521 -8.47 19.99 5.57
C GLU A 521 -6.97 19.91 5.83
N VAL A 522 -6.42 20.98 6.40
CA VAL A 522 -5.05 21.06 6.88
C VAL A 522 -5.09 21.12 8.40
N PHE A 523 -4.50 20.11 9.04
CA PHE A 523 -4.37 20.04 10.48
C PHE A 523 -3.02 20.61 10.90
N LEU A 524 -3.00 21.30 12.04
CA LEU A 524 -1.78 21.83 12.65
C LEU A 524 -1.91 21.77 14.17
N ARG A 525 -0.93 21.17 14.84
CA ARG A 525 -0.85 21.10 16.30
C ARG A 525 0.14 22.12 16.82
N VAL A 526 -0.24 22.87 17.85
CA VAL A 526 0.66 23.72 18.63
C VAL A 526 0.90 23.07 19.99
N HIS A 527 2.15 22.76 20.30
CA HIS A 527 2.61 22.18 21.55
C HIS A 527 3.02 23.27 22.55
N ALA A 528 2.74 23.05 23.83
CA ALA A 528 3.01 24.03 24.89
C ALA A 528 4.51 24.14 25.21
N ALA A 529 5.24 23.04 25.05
CA ALA A 529 6.67 22.90 25.28
C ALA A 529 7.16 21.69 24.49
N ASN A 530 8.42 21.29 24.69
CA ASN A 530 8.98 20.05 24.17
C ASN A 530 8.07 18.86 24.50
N GLU A 531 7.86 17.96 23.56
CA GLU A 531 7.16 16.70 23.82
C GLU A 531 8.13 15.63 24.36
N PRO A 532 7.63 14.60 25.07
CA PRO A 532 8.46 13.48 25.48
C PRO A 532 8.73 12.51 24.31
N PRO A 533 9.82 11.72 24.37
CA PRO A 533 10.11 10.72 23.34
C PRO A 533 9.05 9.62 23.34
N VAL A 534 8.85 8.97 22.19
CA VAL A 534 7.90 7.87 22.04
C VAL A 534 8.66 6.58 21.74
N ILE A 535 8.58 5.61 22.66
CA ILE A 535 9.15 4.27 22.46
C ILE A 535 8.28 3.48 21.47
N VAL A 536 8.92 2.83 20.51
CA VAL A 536 8.32 1.98 19.48
C VAL A 536 9.15 0.72 19.25
N ASP A 537 8.59 -0.26 18.53
CA ASP A 537 9.28 -1.51 18.16
C ASP A 537 9.89 -2.26 19.36
N LEU A 538 9.21 -2.25 20.51
CA LEU A 538 9.68 -2.88 21.73
C LEU A 538 9.37 -4.38 21.74
N HIS A 539 10.39 -5.22 21.55
CA HIS A 539 10.22 -6.67 21.51
C HIS A 539 11.56 -7.41 21.74
N ASN A 540 11.53 -8.74 21.84
CA ASN A 540 12.73 -9.58 21.76
C ASN A 540 12.76 -10.35 20.42
N ARG A 541 13.95 -10.75 19.97
CA ARG A 541 14.15 -11.55 18.75
C ARG A 541 15.41 -12.42 18.86
N LEU A 542 15.49 -13.45 18.02
CA LEU A 542 16.67 -14.30 17.85
C LEU A 542 17.14 -14.97 19.17
N PRO A 543 16.34 -15.86 19.78
CA PRO A 543 14.99 -16.28 19.37
C PRO A 543 13.87 -15.41 19.98
N VAL A 544 12.65 -15.48 19.42
CA VAL A 544 11.47 -14.81 20.00
C VAL A 544 10.94 -15.59 21.22
N GLU A 545 11.03 -16.91 21.18
CA GLU A 545 10.74 -17.80 22.31
C GLU A 545 12.05 -18.39 22.85
N PRO A 546 12.78 -17.68 23.74
CA PRO A 546 13.99 -18.23 24.34
C PRO A 546 13.67 -19.43 25.24
N THR A 547 14.58 -20.40 25.21
CA THR A 547 14.56 -21.56 26.11
C THR A 547 15.68 -21.43 27.12
N ALA A 548 15.51 -22.05 28.29
CA ALA A 548 16.52 -22.09 29.33
C ALA A 548 17.84 -22.68 28.82
N ALA A 549 17.78 -23.62 27.86
CA ALA A 549 18.96 -24.20 27.22
C ALA A 549 19.70 -23.21 26.32
N ALA A 550 18.98 -22.36 25.57
CA ALA A 550 19.59 -21.31 24.75
C ALA A 550 20.15 -20.16 25.62
N GLY A 551 19.46 -19.83 26.71
CA GLY A 551 19.94 -18.91 27.75
C GLY A 551 20.15 -17.46 27.31
N ALA A 552 19.66 -17.07 26.13
CA ALA A 552 19.87 -15.75 25.55
C ALA A 552 18.76 -15.34 24.58
N THR A 553 18.62 -14.03 24.39
CA THR A 553 17.79 -13.39 23.35
C THR A 553 18.38 -12.02 22.99
N MET A 554 17.95 -11.43 21.88
CA MET A 554 18.21 -10.02 21.57
C MET A 554 16.97 -9.18 21.94
N LEU A 555 17.11 -8.22 22.85
CA LEU A 555 16.11 -7.16 23.03
C LEU A 555 16.26 -6.13 21.92
N ARG A 556 15.13 -5.62 21.45
CA ARG A 556 15.06 -4.52 20.50
C ARG A 556 14.01 -3.54 20.99
N GLY A 557 14.35 -2.28 20.88
CA GLY A 557 13.41 -1.18 20.98
C GLY A 557 13.94 -0.04 20.14
N HIS A 558 13.10 0.95 19.92
CA HIS A 558 13.47 2.20 19.28
C HIS A 558 12.68 3.32 19.94
N ALA A 559 13.08 4.57 19.72
CA ALA A 559 12.28 5.71 20.09
C ALA A 559 12.52 6.83 19.10
N TRP A 560 11.53 7.69 18.94
CA TRP A 560 11.62 8.92 18.18
C TRP A 560 11.13 10.07 19.04
N ASP A 561 11.57 11.27 18.67
CA ASP A 561 11.19 12.52 19.29
C ASP A 561 10.50 13.41 18.25
N LEU A 562 9.48 14.15 18.64
CA LEU A 562 8.66 14.93 17.71
C LEU A 562 9.46 16.10 17.13
N GLU A 563 10.18 16.82 17.97
CA GLU A 563 11.09 17.92 17.64
C GLU A 563 12.38 17.44 16.94
N GLY A 564 12.68 16.15 17.05
CA GLY A 564 13.89 15.55 16.50
C GLY A 564 15.09 15.68 17.44
N ASP A 565 14.83 15.84 18.74
CA ASP A 565 15.87 15.91 19.76
C ASP A 565 16.70 14.62 19.82
N PRO A 566 18.02 14.72 20.10
CA PRO A 566 18.86 13.54 20.29
C PRO A 566 18.40 12.70 21.48
N LEU A 567 18.27 11.39 21.26
CA LEU A 567 17.83 10.43 22.29
C LEU A 567 18.97 9.57 22.83
N THR A 568 18.88 9.29 24.13
CA THR A 568 19.69 8.29 24.83
C THR A 568 18.81 7.13 25.30
N PHE A 569 19.39 5.93 25.37
CA PHE A 569 18.68 4.70 25.71
C PHE A 569 19.32 4.00 26.91
N LEU A 570 18.51 3.29 27.69
CA LEU A 570 19.00 2.40 28.74
C LEU A 570 18.06 1.22 28.98
N TRP A 571 18.59 0.00 28.84
CA TRP A 571 17.92 -1.24 29.25
C TRP A 571 18.26 -1.60 30.70
N THR A 572 17.26 -2.04 31.46
CA THR A 572 17.44 -2.58 32.82
C THR A 572 16.64 -3.87 33.02
N VAL A 573 17.09 -4.71 33.95
CA VAL A 573 16.36 -5.90 34.43
C VAL A 573 15.44 -5.45 35.57
N VAL A 574 14.13 -5.55 35.39
CA VAL A 574 13.12 -5.21 36.40
C VAL A 574 12.87 -6.40 37.32
N SER A 575 12.70 -7.58 36.74
CA SER A 575 12.55 -8.84 37.47
C SER A 575 13.04 -10.03 36.64
N GLN A 576 13.42 -11.09 37.34
CA GLN A 576 13.86 -12.35 36.75
C GLN A 576 13.54 -13.53 37.70
N PRO A 577 13.50 -14.78 37.22
CA PRO A 577 13.28 -15.95 38.06
C PRO A 577 14.34 -16.10 39.15
N ALA A 578 13.97 -16.72 40.28
CA ALA A 578 14.92 -16.98 41.37
C ALA A 578 16.08 -17.87 40.89
N GLY A 579 17.32 -17.47 41.19
CA GLY A 579 18.53 -18.16 40.73
C GLY A 579 18.96 -17.80 39.31
N ALA A 580 18.20 -16.99 38.57
CA ALA A 580 18.65 -16.41 37.31
C ALA A 580 19.67 -15.28 37.51
N ASN A 581 20.48 -15.02 36.48
CA ASN A 581 21.43 -13.90 36.46
C ASN A 581 21.51 -13.32 35.04
N ALA A 582 20.43 -12.66 34.60
CA ALA A 582 20.39 -12.05 33.28
C ALA A 582 21.42 -10.93 33.17
N GLN A 583 22.20 -10.94 32.08
CA GLN A 583 23.24 -9.95 31.80
C GLN A 583 22.92 -9.20 30.51
N LEU A 584 23.03 -7.87 30.56
CA LEU A 584 22.80 -6.98 29.41
C LEU A 584 24.16 -6.56 28.84
N ASP A 585 24.44 -6.93 27.59
CA ASP A 585 25.76 -6.68 26.97
C ASP A 585 25.93 -5.21 26.55
N THR A 586 24.90 -4.62 25.95
CA THR A 586 24.90 -3.25 25.42
C THR A 586 23.65 -2.49 25.86
N PRO A 587 23.47 -2.24 27.17
CA PRO A 587 22.22 -1.70 27.69
C PRO A 587 21.95 -0.27 27.21
N ASP A 588 22.95 0.47 26.76
CA ASP A 588 22.83 1.84 26.24
C ASP A 588 22.43 1.90 24.76
N LYS A 589 22.19 0.76 24.10
CA LYS A 589 21.83 0.67 22.69
C LYS A 589 20.40 0.17 22.49
N PRO A 590 19.71 0.63 21.41
CA PRO A 590 18.39 0.15 21.04
C PRO A 590 18.30 -1.39 20.89
N ALA A 591 19.34 -2.00 20.30
CA ALA A 591 19.52 -3.45 20.28
C ALA A 591 20.46 -3.88 21.41
N CYS A 592 19.99 -4.74 22.31
CA CYS A 592 20.74 -5.21 23.46
C CYS A 592 20.67 -6.74 23.57
N LYS A 593 21.81 -7.41 23.52
CA LYS A 593 21.86 -8.85 23.76
C LYS A 593 21.72 -9.11 25.26
N VAL A 594 20.90 -10.10 25.59
CA VAL A 594 20.75 -10.62 26.95
C VAL A 594 21.27 -12.03 26.99
N SER A 595 22.07 -12.34 28.00
CA SER A 595 22.55 -13.68 28.32
C SER A 595 22.22 -14.06 29.77
N GLY A 596 22.54 -15.28 30.19
CA GLY A 596 22.29 -15.73 31.58
C GLY A 596 20.84 -16.07 31.90
N MET A 597 20.00 -16.28 30.87
CA MET A 597 18.58 -16.64 30.98
C MET A 597 18.37 -18.16 31.13
N ALA A 598 19.16 -18.81 32.00
CA ALA A 598 19.22 -20.27 32.10
C ALA A 598 18.13 -20.89 33.00
N VAL A 599 17.24 -20.09 33.57
CA VAL A 599 16.15 -20.54 34.45
C VAL A 599 14.83 -20.26 33.75
N ALA A 600 13.95 -21.26 33.66
CA ALA A 600 12.63 -21.07 33.08
C ALA A 600 11.78 -20.13 33.95
N GLY A 601 10.95 -19.32 33.31
CA GLY A 601 10.11 -18.31 33.94
C GLY A 601 10.15 -16.97 33.21
N ASP A 602 9.45 -15.99 33.76
CA ASP A 602 9.32 -14.67 33.13
C ASP A 602 10.46 -13.73 33.51
N TYR A 603 11.08 -13.14 32.51
CA TYR A 603 12.04 -12.05 32.65
C TYR A 603 11.36 -10.76 32.21
N VAL A 604 11.44 -9.71 33.04
CA VAL A 604 10.89 -8.39 32.71
C VAL A 604 12.04 -7.41 32.56
N PHE A 605 12.18 -6.88 31.35
CA PHE A 605 13.14 -5.82 31.03
C PHE A 605 12.41 -4.48 30.90
N GLN A 606 13.14 -3.38 31.03
CA GLN A 606 12.62 -2.05 30.77
C GLN A 606 13.58 -1.28 29.87
N LEU A 607 13.02 -0.70 28.80
CA LEU A 607 13.72 0.30 28.00
C LEU A 607 13.36 1.68 28.51
N GLU A 608 14.37 2.49 28.77
CA GLU A 608 14.29 3.92 29.00
C GLU A 608 14.75 4.65 27.73
N ALA A 609 13.99 5.66 27.29
CA ALA A 609 14.41 6.62 26.27
C ALA A 609 14.32 8.03 26.86
N LYS A 610 15.36 8.83 26.61
CA LYS A 610 15.54 10.13 27.26
C LYS A 610 16.06 11.19 26.28
N ASP A 611 15.41 12.35 26.29
CA ASP A 611 15.88 13.58 25.66
C ASP A 611 16.47 14.54 26.72
N SER A 612 16.60 15.83 26.40
CA SER A 612 17.14 16.85 27.30
C SER A 612 16.25 17.23 28.50
N THR A 613 14.94 16.99 28.42
CA THR A 613 13.90 17.43 29.38
C THR A 613 12.99 16.32 29.91
N HIS A 614 12.87 15.18 29.23
CA HIS A 614 11.97 14.07 29.51
C HIS A 614 12.67 12.73 29.60
N THR A 615 12.02 11.78 30.25
CA THR A 615 12.46 10.39 30.30
C THR A 615 11.23 9.49 30.31
N VAL A 616 11.11 8.65 29.29
CA VAL A 616 10.02 7.68 29.13
C VAL A 616 10.53 6.26 29.33
N ARG A 617 9.67 5.36 29.82
CA ARG A 617 10.02 3.99 30.15
C ARG A 617 8.92 3.04 29.71
N GLN A 618 9.29 1.91 29.10
CA GLN A 618 8.34 0.85 28.73
C GLN A 618 8.92 -0.52 29.08
N ARG A 619 8.06 -1.42 29.59
CA ARG A 619 8.44 -2.77 30.01
C ARG A 619 8.21 -3.78 28.90
N LEU A 620 9.10 -4.76 28.83
CA LEU A 620 9.02 -5.91 27.93
C LEU A 620 9.11 -7.19 28.76
N SER A 621 8.08 -8.03 28.69
CA SER A 621 8.08 -9.35 29.33
C SER A 621 8.52 -10.40 28.32
N VAL A 622 9.50 -11.22 28.71
CA VAL A 622 10.08 -12.29 27.89
C VAL A 622 9.93 -13.61 28.66
N PRO A 623 8.98 -14.47 28.28
CA PRO A 623 8.83 -15.79 28.88
C PRO A 623 9.95 -16.72 28.39
N VAL A 624 10.66 -17.37 29.32
CA VAL A 624 11.66 -18.40 29.02
C VAL A 624 11.11 -19.77 29.36
N ARG A 625 11.09 -20.68 28.38
CA ARG A 625 10.58 -22.05 28.57
C ARG A 625 11.68 -23.01 29.00
N ALA A 626 11.31 -24.06 29.72
CA ALA A 626 12.25 -25.11 30.14
C ALA A 626 12.76 -25.97 28.97
N ARG A 627 12.02 -26.04 27.86
CA ARG A 627 12.38 -26.76 26.63
C ARG A 627 11.88 -26.02 25.40
#